data_AF-A0A497B641-F1
#
_entry.id   AF-A0A497B641-F1
#
_cell.length_a   1.000
_cell.length_b   1.000
_cell.length_c   1.000
_cell.angle_alpha   90.00
_cell.angle_beta   90.00
_cell.angle_gamma   90.00
#
_symmetry.space_group_name_H-M   'P 1'
#
loop_
_entity.id
_entity.type
_entity.pdbx_description
1 polymer ?
#
loop_
_entity_poly.entity_id
_entity_poly.type
_entity_poly.pdbx_seq_one_letter_code
_entity_poly.pdbx_strand_id
1 'polypeptide(L)'
;MAKNILYPGPGVSLKLAVPAGVVSGDPVIIGTPTFHVLNGVVITDRDSNGEATVKLPVMFVADLPVYGQDGEGDAAVEIGNTVWIDFTTLQLSLTGDGSYGIALEAVASGQTETILVAVIVGLTMM
;
A
#
# COMPACT_ATOMS: atom_id res chain seq x y z
N MET A 1 -18.89 -9.77 -9.63
CA MET A 1 -17.72 -9.72 -8.72
C MET A 1 -16.79 -8.63 -9.23
N ALA A 2 -16.18 -7.86 -8.34
CA ALA A 2 -15.20 -6.84 -8.72
C ALA A 2 -14.01 -7.52 -9.40
N LYS A 3 -13.64 -7.06 -10.60
CA LYS A 3 -12.54 -7.66 -11.38
C LYS A 3 -11.17 -7.17 -10.96
N ASN A 4 -11.12 -6.09 -10.19
CA ASN A 4 -9.91 -5.40 -9.81
C ASN A 4 -9.38 -5.84 -8.44
N ILE A 5 -10.07 -6.72 -7.70
CA ILE A 5 -9.53 -7.29 -6.45
C ILE A 5 -8.73 -8.54 -6.83
N LEU A 6 -7.42 -8.47 -6.65
CA LEU A 6 -6.50 -9.56 -6.99
C LEU A 6 -6.32 -10.54 -5.83
N TYR A 7 -6.29 -10.01 -4.60
CA TYR A 7 -6.06 -10.81 -3.39
C TYR A 7 -7.19 -10.53 -2.40
N PRO A 8 -8.27 -11.33 -2.42
CA PRO A 8 -9.40 -11.16 -1.48
C PRO A 8 -8.98 -11.56 -0.04
N GLY A 9 -9.38 -10.78 0.96
CA GLY A 9 -9.02 -11.02 2.38
C GLY A 9 -9.83 -12.14 3.07
N PRO A 10 -9.55 -12.50 4.34
CA PRO A 10 -8.51 -12.00 5.26
C PRO A 10 -7.23 -12.87 5.28
N GLY A 11 -6.09 -12.26 5.57
CA GLY A 11 -4.79 -12.94 5.64
C GLY A 11 -4.12 -13.08 4.27
N VAL A 12 -3.61 -11.99 3.69
CA VAL A 12 -2.89 -12.02 2.42
C VAL A 12 -1.39 -12.19 2.67
N SER A 13 -0.74 -13.01 1.84
CA SER A 13 0.73 -13.08 1.78
C SER A 13 1.19 -12.33 0.53
N LEU A 14 1.99 -11.28 0.70
CA LEU A 14 2.53 -10.49 -0.40
C LEU A 14 4.04 -10.58 -0.39
N LYS A 15 4.66 -10.54 -1.58
CA LYS A 15 6.09 -10.35 -1.71
C LYS A 15 6.36 -8.85 -1.72
N LEU A 16 7.06 -8.36 -0.70
CA LEU A 16 7.23 -6.93 -0.45
C LEU A 16 8.71 -6.63 -0.19
N ALA A 17 9.15 -5.42 -0.55
CA ALA A 17 10.46 -4.92 -0.16
C ALA A 17 10.53 -4.80 1.37
N VAL A 18 11.62 -5.30 1.96
CA VAL A 18 11.86 -5.26 3.41
C VAL A 18 13.23 -4.63 3.71
N PRO A 19 13.54 -4.18 4.94
CA PRO A 19 14.87 -3.72 5.34
C PRO A 19 15.97 -4.79 5.27
N ALA A 20 17.24 -4.38 5.24
CA ALA A 20 18.37 -5.31 5.10
C ALA A 20 18.56 -6.14 6.38
N GLY A 21 18.85 -7.43 6.24
CA GLY A 21 19.06 -8.35 7.37
C GLY A 21 17.79 -8.97 7.96
N VAL A 22 16.61 -8.65 7.41
CA VAL A 22 15.33 -9.25 7.79
C VAL A 22 15.26 -10.73 7.41
N VAL A 23 14.83 -11.57 8.34
CA VAL A 23 14.67 -13.03 8.18
C VAL A 23 13.24 -13.49 8.49
N SER A 24 12.94 -14.74 8.15
CA SER A 24 11.65 -15.36 8.49
C SER A 24 11.40 -15.33 10.00
N GLY A 25 10.19 -14.91 10.39
CA GLY A 25 9.77 -14.72 11.77
C GLY A 25 9.86 -13.28 12.28
N ASP A 26 10.57 -12.39 11.58
CA ASP A 26 10.71 -11.00 11.99
C ASP A 26 9.37 -10.24 11.82
N PRO A 27 9.01 -9.38 12.80
CA PRO A 27 7.96 -8.40 12.59
C PRO A 27 8.43 -7.35 11.59
N VAL A 28 7.54 -6.95 10.67
CA VAL A 28 7.83 -5.89 9.71
C VAL A 28 6.71 -4.85 9.73
N ILE A 29 7.13 -3.60 9.59
CA ILE A 29 6.27 -2.45 9.40
C ILE A 29 6.57 -1.91 7.99
N ILE A 30 5.54 -1.80 7.16
CA ILE A 30 5.65 -1.24 5.81
C ILE A 30 4.78 0.03 5.74
N GLY A 31 5.35 1.09 5.18
CA GLY A 31 4.75 2.43 5.12
C GLY A 31 5.42 3.42 6.07
N THR A 32 4.85 4.63 6.15
CA THR A 32 5.38 5.73 6.96
C THR A 32 4.73 5.73 8.35
N PRO A 33 5.49 5.88 9.46
CA PRO A 33 4.95 5.76 10.82
C PRO A 33 3.85 6.77 11.16
N THR A 34 3.70 7.84 10.39
CA THR A 34 2.69 8.88 10.59
C THR A 34 1.31 8.48 10.06
N PHE A 35 1.21 7.47 9.17
CA PHE A 35 -0.07 7.11 8.55
C PHE A 35 -0.10 5.66 8.02
N HIS A 36 -1.20 4.95 8.30
CA HIS A 36 -1.47 3.55 7.91
C HIS A 36 -0.23 2.64 7.79
N VAL A 37 0.17 2.05 8.92
CA VAL A 37 1.26 1.06 8.94
C VAL A 37 0.74 -0.35 8.67
N LEU A 38 1.39 -1.02 7.71
CA LEU A 38 1.20 -2.43 7.45
C LEU A 38 2.04 -3.24 8.41
N ASN A 39 1.39 -3.74 9.46
CA ASN A 39 2.01 -4.67 10.40
C ASN A 39 1.88 -6.10 9.87
N GLY A 40 3.02 -6.75 9.66
CA GLY A 40 3.07 -8.13 9.18
C GLY A 40 4.17 -8.94 9.85
N VAL A 41 4.17 -10.23 9.52
CA VAL A 41 5.25 -11.15 9.90
C VAL A 41 5.88 -11.67 8.62
N VAL A 42 7.20 -11.57 8.54
CA VAL A 42 7.98 -12.10 7.44
C VAL A 42 7.95 -13.63 7.52
N ILE A 43 7.63 -14.31 6.43
CA ILE A 43 7.54 -15.78 6.38
C ILE A 43 8.63 -16.43 5.53
N THR A 44 9.38 -15.64 4.75
CA THR A 44 10.59 -16.09 4.02
C THR A 44 11.73 -15.11 4.28
N ASP A 45 12.97 -15.58 4.25
CA ASP A 45 14.12 -14.68 4.33
C ASP A 45 14.14 -13.68 3.17
N ARG A 46 14.75 -12.52 3.40
CA ARG A 46 14.99 -11.51 2.36
C ARG A 46 15.83 -12.12 1.23
N ASP A 47 15.34 -11.99 0.00
CA ASP A 47 16.03 -12.46 -1.20
C ASP A 47 17.07 -11.45 -1.74
N SER A 48 17.76 -11.83 -2.82
CA SER A 48 18.76 -10.99 -3.48
C SER A 48 18.20 -9.70 -4.09
N ASN A 49 16.88 -9.64 -4.31
CA ASN A 49 16.19 -8.46 -4.84
C ASN A 49 15.73 -7.53 -3.73
N GLY A 50 15.94 -7.91 -2.47
CA GLY A 50 15.57 -7.11 -1.31
C GLY A 50 14.14 -7.32 -0.82
N GLU A 51 13.49 -8.40 -1.26
CA GLU A 51 12.10 -8.68 -0.97
C GLU A 51 11.95 -9.90 -0.07
N ALA A 52 10.85 -9.95 0.68
CA ALA A 52 10.44 -11.12 1.43
C ALA A 52 8.93 -11.32 1.32
N THR A 53 8.47 -12.55 1.51
CA THR A 53 7.04 -12.81 1.65
C THR A 53 6.61 -12.43 3.05
N VAL A 54 5.60 -11.56 3.15
CA VAL A 54 5.06 -11.04 4.41
C VAL A 54 3.60 -11.44 4.52
N LYS A 55 3.23 -12.01 5.67
CA LYS A 55 1.84 -12.30 6.02
C LYS A 55 1.22 -11.10 6.71
N LEU A 56 0.14 -10.57 6.14
CA LEU A 56 -0.61 -9.43 6.65
C LEU A 56 -1.97 -9.89 7.18
N PRO A 57 -2.36 -9.54 8.41
CA PRO A 57 -3.49 -10.16 9.10
C PRO A 57 -4.85 -9.80 8.48
N VAL A 58 -5.05 -8.54 8.08
CA VAL A 58 -6.33 -8.07 7.52
C VAL A 58 -6.09 -7.03 6.43
N MET A 59 -6.22 -7.45 5.17
CA MET A 59 -6.22 -6.57 4.01
C MET A 59 -6.71 -7.30 2.75
N PHE A 60 -6.94 -6.53 1.68
CA PHE A 60 -6.97 -7.02 0.30
C PHE A 60 -6.13 -6.11 -0.59
N VAL A 61 -5.75 -6.61 -1.77
CA VAL A 61 -5.03 -5.80 -2.77
C VAL A 61 -5.88 -5.69 -4.03
N ALA A 62 -5.94 -4.48 -4.58
CA ALA A 62 -6.70 -4.19 -5.79
C ALA A 62 -5.92 -3.30 -6.76
N ASP A 63 -6.18 -3.48 -8.06
CA ASP A 63 -5.81 -2.56 -9.12
C ASP A 63 -6.73 -1.33 -9.06
N LEU A 64 -6.17 -0.16 -8.77
CA LEU A 64 -6.94 1.08 -8.63
C LEU A 64 -6.26 2.22 -9.40
N PRO A 65 -7.05 3.09 -10.06
CA PRO A 65 -6.50 4.29 -10.68
C PRO A 65 -6.07 5.28 -9.59
N VAL A 66 -4.80 5.67 -9.62
CA VAL A 66 -4.21 6.66 -8.70
C VAL A 66 -3.63 7.80 -9.52
N TYR A 67 -3.90 9.03 -9.11
CA TYR A 67 -3.38 10.24 -9.73
C TYR A 67 -2.18 10.78 -8.95
N GLY A 68 -1.08 11.02 -9.66
CA GLY A 68 0.13 11.64 -9.15
C GLY A 68 -0.04 13.13 -8.86
N GLN A 69 -0.69 13.45 -7.74
CA GLN A 69 -0.79 14.79 -7.17
C GLN A 69 -0.69 14.75 -5.63
N ASP A 70 -0.47 15.92 -5.02
CA ASP A 70 -0.49 16.13 -3.56
C ASP A 70 -1.50 17.19 -3.10
N GLY A 71 -2.33 17.72 -4.01
CA GLY A 71 -3.31 18.78 -3.73
C GLY A 71 -2.77 20.20 -3.87
N GLU A 72 -1.46 20.38 -3.94
CA GLU A 72 -0.81 21.63 -4.29
C GLU A 72 -0.36 21.63 -5.76
N GLY A 73 -0.14 20.45 -6.33
CA GLY A 73 0.08 20.25 -7.75
C GLY A 73 0.39 18.80 -8.11
N ASP A 74 0.99 18.61 -9.28
CA ASP A 74 1.47 17.31 -9.73
C ASP A 74 2.62 16.84 -8.83
N ALA A 75 2.53 15.61 -8.33
CA ALA A 75 3.52 14.98 -7.47
C ALA A 75 3.60 13.47 -7.73
N ALA A 76 4.80 12.89 -7.77
CA ALA A 76 4.95 11.45 -7.98
C ALA A 76 4.47 10.65 -6.75
N VAL A 77 3.76 9.54 -6.98
CA VAL A 77 3.44 8.57 -5.92
C VAL A 77 4.55 7.53 -5.89
N GLU A 78 5.17 7.33 -4.73
CA GLU A 78 6.19 6.30 -4.52
C GLU A 78 5.62 5.06 -3.84
N ILE A 79 6.31 3.92 -4.00
CA ILE A 79 5.96 2.67 -3.30
C ILE A 79 5.98 2.93 -1.79
N GLY A 80 4.93 2.50 -1.10
CA GLY A 80 4.76 2.70 0.34
C GLY A 80 4.11 4.04 0.72
N ASN A 81 3.87 4.93 -0.24
CA ASN A 81 3.07 6.13 0.02
C ASN A 81 1.64 5.78 0.42
N THR A 82 1.10 6.58 1.32
CA THR A 82 -0.32 6.56 1.59
C THR A 82 -1.08 7.13 0.40
N VAL A 83 -2.10 6.39 -0.01
CA VAL A 83 -3.10 6.83 -0.97
C VAL A 83 -4.37 7.19 -0.21
N TRP A 84 -4.87 8.38 -0.50
CA TRP A 84 -6.07 8.97 0.07
C TRP A 84 -7.17 9.02 -0.96
N ILE A 85 -8.42 8.99 -0.51
CA ILE A 85 -9.61 9.14 -1.35
C ILE A 85 -10.25 10.51 -1.11
N ASP A 86 -10.57 11.20 -2.19
CA ASP A 86 -11.49 12.34 -2.21
C ASP A 86 -12.92 11.80 -2.25
N PHE A 87 -13.78 12.16 -1.29
CA PHE A 87 -15.14 11.62 -1.20
C PHE A 87 -16.10 12.20 -2.24
N THR A 88 -15.73 13.31 -2.89
CA THR A 88 -16.50 13.97 -3.94
C THR A 88 -16.19 13.37 -5.30
N THR A 89 -14.90 13.23 -5.63
CA THR A 89 -14.44 12.75 -6.94
C THR A 89 -14.18 11.25 -6.99
N LEU A 90 -14.05 10.61 -5.82
CA LEU A 90 -13.58 9.22 -5.65
C LEU A 90 -12.21 8.96 -6.29
N GLN A 91 -11.44 10.03 -6.50
CA GLN A 91 -10.09 9.96 -7.01
C GLN A 91 -9.13 9.59 -5.88
N LEU A 92 -8.16 8.76 -6.21
CA LEU A 92 -7.09 8.38 -5.30
C LEU A 92 -5.83 9.20 -5.60
N SER A 93 -5.20 9.78 -4.57
CA SER A 93 -3.94 10.53 -4.70
C SER A 93 -3.16 10.62 -3.38
N LEU A 94 -2.11 11.44 -3.29
CA LEU A 94 -1.36 11.64 -2.03
C LEU A 94 -2.11 12.50 -1.01
N THR A 95 -3.26 13.05 -1.39
CA THR A 95 -4.14 13.85 -0.53
C THR A 95 -5.60 13.47 -0.74
N GLY A 96 -6.45 13.78 0.24
CA GLY A 96 -7.89 13.51 0.18
C GLY A 96 -8.56 13.64 1.54
N ASP A 97 -9.83 13.26 1.58
CA ASP A 97 -10.68 13.38 2.78
C ASP A 97 -10.49 12.20 3.75
N GLY A 98 -10.03 11.05 3.24
CA GLY A 98 -9.81 9.86 4.04
C GLY A 98 -8.67 8.99 3.53
N SER A 99 -7.96 8.36 4.47
CA SER A 99 -7.06 7.25 4.16
C SER A 99 -7.76 6.18 3.34
N TYR A 100 -7.12 5.70 2.28
CA TYR A 100 -7.64 4.55 1.54
C TYR A 100 -6.74 3.32 1.64
N GLY A 101 -5.43 3.50 1.47
CA GLY A 101 -4.49 2.37 1.48
C GLY A 101 -3.05 2.78 1.24
N ILE A 102 -2.23 1.80 0.88
CA ILE A 102 -0.80 1.99 0.58
C ILE A 102 -0.53 1.61 -0.88
N ALA A 103 0.18 2.46 -1.60
CA ALA A 103 0.64 2.19 -2.96
C ALA A 103 1.72 1.09 -2.95
N LEU A 104 1.56 0.07 -3.79
CA LEU A 104 2.56 -0.99 -3.99
C LEU A 104 3.40 -0.79 -5.26
N GLU A 105 3.02 0.18 -6.10
CA GLU A 105 3.73 0.59 -7.31
C GLU A 105 3.78 2.12 -7.37
N ALA A 106 4.69 2.66 -8.18
CA ALA A 106 4.85 4.10 -8.33
C ALA A 106 3.94 4.66 -9.43
N VAL A 107 3.57 5.94 -9.33
CA VAL A 107 2.87 6.70 -10.38
C VAL A 107 3.67 7.96 -10.69
N ALA A 108 3.89 8.23 -11.98
CA ALA A 108 4.60 9.44 -12.37
C ALA A 108 3.80 10.72 -12.03
N SER A 109 4.52 11.80 -11.73
CA SER A 109 3.93 13.11 -11.45
C SER A 109 2.97 13.56 -12.55
N GLY A 110 1.75 13.95 -12.18
CA GLY A 110 0.72 14.42 -13.10
C GLY A 110 0.09 13.33 -13.98
N GLN A 111 0.39 12.05 -13.75
CA GLN A 111 -0.24 10.94 -14.46
C GLN A 111 -1.29 10.25 -13.61
N THR A 112 -2.31 9.71 -14.29
CA THR A 112 -3.21 8.73 -13.66
C THR A 112 -2.84 7.35 -14.18
N GLU A 113 -2.43 6.47 -13.28
CA GLU A 113 -2.04 5.10 -13.60
C GLU A 113 -2.84 4.13 -12.74
N THR A 114 -3.20 2.97 -13.31
CA THR A 114 -3.79 1.88 -12.54
C THR A 114 -2.67 1.08 -11.90
N ILE A 115 -2.62 1.10 -10.58
CA ILE A 115 -1.58 0.44 -9.79
C ILE A 115 -2.15 -0.47 -8.72
N LEU A 116 -1.32 -1.37 -8.22
CA LEU A 116 -1.62 -2.17 -7.05
C LEU A 116 -1.67 -1.32 -5.78
N VAL A 117 -2.80 -1.38 -5.07
CA VAL A 117 -3.02 -0.72 -3.79
C VAL A 117 -3.42 -1.74 -2.72
N ALA A 118 -2.69 -1.74 -1.61
CA ALA A 118 -3.04 -2.48 -0.41
C ALA A 118 -4.10 -1.71 0.38
N VAL A 119 -5.33 -2.23 0.39
CA VAL A 119 -6.45 -1.64 1.13
C VAL A 119 -6.53 -2.28 2.50
N ILE A 120 -6.46 -1.43 3.51
CA ILE A 120 -6.43 -1.83 4.91
C ILE A 120 -7.72 -1.34 5.54
N VAL A 121 -8.34 -2.18 6.36
CA VAL A 121 -9.37 -1.69 7.27
C VAL A 121 -8.66 -0.89 8.35
N GLY A 122 -8.74 0.44 8.26
CA GLY A 122 -8.12 1.33 9.23
C GLY A 122 -8.57 0.95 10.65
N LEU A 123 -7.63 0.52 11.48
CA LEU A 123 -7.83 0.49 12.91
C LEU A 123 -7.61 1.94 13.36
N THR A 124 -8.65 2.76 13.34
CA THR A 124 -8.55 4.11 13.92
C THR A 124 -8.22 3.93 15.39
N MET A 125 -6.96 4.16 15.77
CA MET A 125 -6.60 4.25 17.18
C MET A 125 -7.28 5.52 17.71
N MET A 126 -8.34 5.33 18.50
CA MET A 126 -8.98 6.38 19.30
C MET A 126 -8.08 6.78 20.45
#